data_AF-X0VGW2-F1
#
_entry.id   AF-X0VGW2-F1
#
_cell.length_a   1.000
_cell.length_b   1.000
_cell.length_c   1.000
_cell.angle_alpha   90.00
_cell.angle_beta   90.00
_cell.angle_gamma   90.00
#
_symmetry.space_group_name_H-M   'P 1'
#
loop_
_entity.id
_entity.type
_entity.pdbx_description
1 polymer ?
#
loop_
_entity_poly.entity_id
_entity_poly.type
_entity_poly.pdbx_seq_one_letter_code
_entity_poly.pdbx_strand_id
1 'polypeptide(L)'
;PAVKIEGEVAIYCDNPACPKQLVRRVEYFVSRGVMDLEGFGSQTAALLAENGMIRDLGDIYSLDRKPLLQLEGFEQKKVDNLLAGVEASKEQPAEMVLTGLGIRYVGNVVAKLLVKTLGSIDAVGKASDKELEAIEGVGPQIVKSVKVWFANPRNRKVLDKLRAAGLGFEVEKQAGATFALAGKTIVITGTLSMSRSEAKELIELHGGKATGSVSKKTDFLVAGESAGSKLAKAKKLGIPILDEYSLKKMVGAVAPPTKPEGRIL
;
A
#
# COMPACT_ATOMS: atom_id res chain seq x y z
N PRO A 1 -10.07 -9.55 24.43
CA PRO A 1 -10.83 -8.53 25.19
C PRO A 1 -11.12 -7.34 24.27
N ALA A 2 -12.00 -6.42 24.65
CA ALA A 2 -12.18 -5.17 23.91
C ALA A 2 -11.17 -4.14 24.45
N VAL A 3 -10.35 -3.56 23.57
CA VAL A 3 -9.32 -2.58 23.91
C VAL A 3 -9.61 -1.27 23.19
N LYS A 4 -9.52 -0.17 23.94
CA LYS A 4 -9.59 1.18 23.39
C LYS A 4 -8.18 1.75 23.36
N ILE A 5 -7.76 2.20 22.18
CA ILE A 5 -6.48 2.88 22.01
C ILE A 5 -6.67 4.35 22.39
N GLU A 6 -5.73 4.89 23.14
CA GLU A 6 -5.76 6.30 23.53
C GLU A 6 -5.78 7.21 22.29
N GLY A 7 -6.68 8.19 22.29
CA GLY A 7 -6.89 9.10 21.15
C GLY A 7 -7.83 8.56 20.06
N GLU A 8 -8.29 7.31 20.15
CA GLU A 8 -9.20 6.73 19.15
C GLU A 8 -10.63 6.54 19.68
N VAL A 9 -11.60 6.76 18.79
CA VAL A 9 -13.03 6.54 19.08
C VAL A 9 -13.37 5.05 19.02
N ALA A 10 -12.72 4.32 18.12
CA ALA A 10 -13.01 2.91 17.88
C ALA A 10 -12.51 2.01 19.02
N ILE A 11 -13.25 0.93 19.25
CA ILE A 11 -12.90 -0.14 20.18
C ILE A 11 -12.52 -1.37 19.36
N TYR A 12 -11.41 -2.00 19.71
CA TYR A 12 -10.82 -3.10 18.96
C TYR A 12 -10.87 -4.40 19.76
N CYS A 13 -11.00 -5.52 19.07
CA CYS A 13 -10.67 -6.80 19.66
C CYS A 13 -9.15 -6.99 19.58
N ASP A 14 -8.50 -7.33 20.68
CA ASP A 14 -7.05 -7.60 20.73
C ASP A 14 -6.72 -9.10 20.75
N ASN A 15 -7.74 -9.96 20.77
CA ASN A 15 -7.55 -11.41 20.88
C ASN A 15 -6.86 -11.95 19.61
N PRO A 16 -5.59 -12.39 19.69
CA PRO A 16 -4.86 -12.86 18.53
C PRO A 16 -5.40 -14.18 17.96
N ALA A 17 -6.16 -14.94 18.75
CA ALA A 17 -6.81 -16.20 18.37
C ALA A 17 -8.25 -16.01 17.90
N CYS A 18 -8.73 -14.78 17.70
CA CYS A 18 -10.10 -14.52 17.28
C CYS A 18 -10.36 -15.04 15.85
N PRO A 19 -11.28 -16.01 15.64
CA PRO A 19 -11.57 -16.52 14.30
C PRO A 19 -12.11 -15.45 13.35
N LYS A 20 -12.96 -14.53 13.85
CA LYS A 20 -13.49 -13.42 13.05
C LYS A 20 -12.39 -12.47 12.57
N GLN A 21 -11.32 -12.28 13.36
CA GLN A 21 -10.18 -11.49 12.89
C GLN A 21 -9.36 -12.24 11.84
N LEU A 22 -9.22 -13.55 11.97
CA LEU A 22 -8.57 -14.35 10.95
C LEU A 22 -9.31 -14.23 9.61
N VAL A 23 -10.63 -14.44 9.60
CA VAL A 23 -11.46 -14.28 8.41
C VAL A 23 -11.26 -12.88 7.80
N ARG A 24 -11.36 -11.81 8.60
CA ARG A 24 -11.14 -10.44 8.10
C ARG A 24 -9.75 -10.20 7.53
N ARG A 25 -8.70 -10.77 8.13
CA ARG A 25 -7.33 -10.67 7.60
C ARG A 25 -7.20 -11.39 6.27
N VAL A 26 -7.77 -12.59 6.16
CA VAL A 26 -7.78 -13.36 4.91
C VAL A 26 -8.57 -12.61 3.84
N GLU A 27 -9.78 -12.14 4.14
CA GLU A 27 -10.61 -11.32 3.25
C GLU A 27 -9.87 -10.10 2.71
N TYR A 28 -9.18 -9.38 3.58
CA TYR A 28 -8.39 -8.21 3.18
C TYR A 28 -7.24 -8.61 2.27
N PHE A 29 -6.47 -9.63 2.67
CA PHE A 29 -5.32 -10.14 1.92
C PHE A 29 -5.71 -10.55 0.50
N VAL A 30 -6.78 -11.34 0.35
CA VAL A 30 -7.22 -11.88 -0.95
C VAL A 30 -7.95 -10.86 -1.83
N SER A 31 -8.27 -9.68 -1.29
CA SER A 31 -9.05 -8.69 -2.02
C SER A 31 -8.34 -8.15 -3.27
N ARG A 32 -9.14 -7.70 -4.23
CA ARG A 32 -8.68 -7.10 -5.50
C ARG A 32 -7.69 -5.94 -5.34
N GLY A 33 -7.75 -5.21 -4.24
CA GLY A 33 -6.86 -4.07 -3.98
C GLY A 33 -5.54 -4.44 -3.31
N VAL A 34 -5.31 -5.73 -3.06
CA VAL A 34 -4.18 -6.26 -2.31
C VAL A 34 -3.53 -7.38 -3.12
N MET A 35 -3.88 -8.66 -2.90
CA MET A 35 -3.26 -9.78 -3.62
C MET A 35 -4.06 -10.23 -4.87
N ASP A 36 -5.26 -9.70 -5.07
CA ASP A 36 -6.10 -9.98 -6.24
C ASP A 36 -6.30 -11.48 -6.55
N LEU A 37 -6.67 -12.25 -5.52
CA LEU A 37 -6.95 -13.68 -5.71
C LEU A 37 -8.36 -13.84 -6.31
N GLU A 38 -8.44 -13.92 -7.63
CA GLU A 38 -9.67 -14.30 -8.32
C GLU A 38 -10.19 -15.65 -7.84
N GLY A 39 -11.51 -15.77 -7.69
CA GLY A 39 -12.16 -16.97 -7.14
C GLY A 39 -12.07 -17.12 -5.61
N PHE A 40 -11.30 -16.27 -4.92
CA PHE A 40 -11.15 -16.28 -3.47
C PHE A 40 -11.91 -15.12 -2.81
N GLY A 41 -13.25 -15.23 -2.81
CA GLY A 41 -14.13 -14.23 -2.18
C GLY A 41 -14.24 -14.37 -0.65
N SER A 42 -14.98 -13.45 -0.02
CA SER A 42 -15.21 -13.43 1.43
C SER A 42 -15.83 -14.70 1.99
N GLN A 43 -16.82 -15.26 1.29
CA GLN A 43 -17.45 -16.51 1.67
C GLN A 43 -16.47 -17.69 1.66
N THR A 44 -15.57 -17.74 0.66
CA THR A 44 -14.52 -18.76 0.60
C THR A 44 -13.53 -18.59 1.75
N ALA A 45 -13.11 -17.35 2.05
CA ALA A 45 -12.24 -17.05 3.18
C ALA A 45 -12.83 -17.51 4.52
N ALA A 46 -14.12 -17.20 4.76
CA ALA A 46 -14.82 -17.64 5.96
C ALA A 46 -14.86 -19.17 6.04
N LEU A 47 -15.31 -19.85 4.99
CA LEU A 47 -15.46 -21.30 4.98
C LEU A 47 -14.13 -22.03 5.22
N LEU A 48 -13.04 -21.61 4.55
CA LEU A 48 -11.73 -22.25 4.70
C LEU A 48 -11.13 -22.02 6.09
N ALA A 49 -11.35 -20.85 6.69
CA ALA A 49 -10.93 -20.58 8.06
C ALA A 49 -11.76 -21.37 9.09
N GLU A 50 -13.08 -21.47 8.89
CA GLU A 50 -13.99 -22.21 9.78
C GLU A 50 -13.74 -23.73 9.74
N ASN A 51 -13.37 -24.27 8.57
CA ASN A 51 -12.96 -25.67 8.42
C ASN A 51 -11.50 -25.92 8.85
N GLY A 52 -10.81 -24.92 9.41
CA GLY A 52 -9.44 -25.04 9.91
C GLY A 52 -8.37 -25.25 8.83
N MET A 53 -8.73 -25.09 7.55
CA MET A 53 -7.79 -25.19 6.43
C MET A 53 -6.85 -23.98 6.35
N ILE A 54 -7.29 -22.84 6.88
CA ILE A 54 -6.48 -21.62 6.99
C ILE A 54 -6.45 -21.19 8.45
N ARG A 55 -5.25 -21.06 9.01
CA ARG A 55 -5.01 -20.55 10.38
C ARG A 55 -4.22 -19.24 10.37
N ASP A 56 -3.50 -18.99 9.28
CA ASP A 56 -2.81 -17.74 8.99
C ASP A 56 -2.71 -17.50 7.47
N LEU A 57 -2.23 -16.33 7.06
CA LEU A 57 -2.18 -15.95 5.63
C LEU A 57 -1.28 -16.87 4.80
N GLY A 58 -0.27 -17.49 5.41
CA GLY A 58 0.64 -18.39 4.70
C GLY A 58 -0.02 -19.71 4.30
N ASP A 59 -1.03 -20.17 5.06
CA ASP A 59 -1.74 -21.41 4.77
C ASP A 59 -2.48 -21.37 3.42
N ILE A 60 -2.85 -20.17 2.92
CA ILE A 60 -3.49 -19.95 1.61
C ILE A 60 -2.69 -20.60 0.48
N TYR A 61 -1.36 -20.51 0.55
CA TYR A 61 -0.45 -21.01 -0.50
C TYR A 61 -0.09 -22.49 -0.33
N SER A 62 -0.66 -23.15 0.68
CA SER A 62 -0.49 -24.59 0.93
C SER A 62 -1.80 -25.37 0.78
N LEU A 63 -2.87 -24.72 0.31
CA LEU A 63 -4.16 -25.36 0.08
C LEU A 63 -4.01 -26.50 -0.93
N ASP A 64 -4.41 -27.70 -0.53
CA ASP A 64 -4.40 -28.87 -1.40
C ASP A 64 -5.76 -29.10 -2.05
N ARG A 65 -5.74 -29.60 -3.28
CA ARG A 65 -6.93 -29.91 -4.07
C ARG A 65 -7.82 -30.94 -3.38
N LYS A 66 -7.26 -31.99 -2.78
CA LYS A 66 -8.06 -33.11 -2.27
C LYS A 66 -8.97 -32.69 -1.12
N PRO A 67 -8.49 -31.99 -0.06
CA PRO A 67 -9.35 -31.46 0.99
C PRO A 67 -10.41 -30.48 0.46
N LEU A 68 -10.04 -29.61 -0.49
CA LEU A 68 -10.98 -28.63 -1.04
C LEU A 68 -12.18 -29.31 -1.72
N LEU A 69 -11.96 -30.38 -2.48
CA LEU A 69 -13.02 -31.13 -3.15
C LEU A 69 -13.98 -31.85 -2.19
N GLN A 70 -13.63 -31.99 -0.90
CA GLN A 70 -14.52 -32.56 0.12
C GLN A 70 -15.48 -31.52 0.71
N LEU A 71 -15.29 -30.23 0.42
CA LEU A 71 -16.16 -29.17 0.91
C LEU A 71 -17.44 -29.07 0.06
N GLU A 72 -18.56 -28.84 0.73
CA GLU A 72 -19.83 -28.59 0.07
C GLU A 72 -19.72 -27.34 -0.85
N GLY A 73 -20.16 -27.48 -2.09
CA GLY A 73 -20.09 -26.41 -3.09
C GLY A 73 -18.68 -26.10 -3.62
N PHE A 74 -17.69 -26.99 -3.40
CA PHE A 74 -16.35 -26.92 -4.01
C PHE A 74 -16.20 -27.96 -5.12
N GLU A 75 -16.95 -27.77 -6.19
CA GLU A 75 -16.81 -28.55 -7.41
C GLU A 75 -15.46 -28.29 -8.10
N GLN A 76 -15.05 -29.22 -8.96
CA GLN A 76 -13.78 -29.21 -9.69
C GLN A 76 -13.42 -27.82 -10.26
N LYS A 77 -14.34 -27.17 -10.98
CA LYS A 77 -14.12 -25.85 -11.59
C LYS A 77 -13.85 -24.75 -10.56
N LYS A 78 -14.52 -24.77 -9.40
CA LYS A 78 -14.30 -23.78 -8.34
C LYS A 78 -12.95 -23.98 -7.69
N VAL A 79 -12.55 -25.23 -7.45
CA VAL A 79 -11.22 -25.57 -6.93
C VAL A 79 -10.12 -25.16 -7.91
N ASP A 80 -10.33 -25.42 -9.21
CA ASP A 80 -9.40 -25.01 -10.26
C ASP A 80 -9.20 -23.49 -10.28
N ASN A 81 -10.31 -22.73 -10.28
CA ASN A 81 -10.25 -21.27 -10.26
C ASN A 81 -9.56 -20.73 -9.00
N LEU A 82 -9.87 -21.30 -7.83
CA LEU A 82 -9.25 -20.88 -6.57
C LEU A 82 -7.73 -21.12 -6.58
N LEU A 83 -7.29 -22.33 -6.95
CA LEU A 83 -5.87 -22.66 -6.96
C LEU A 83 -5.12 -21.87 -8.03
N ALA A 84 -5.75 -21.62 -9.19
CA ALA A 84 -5.19 -20.75 -10.22
C ALA A 84 -5.04 -19.30 -9.72
N GLY A 85 -6.04 -18.77 -9.01
CA GLY A 85 -5.96 -17.44 -8.40
C GLY A 85 -4.88 -17.34 -7.33
N VAL A 86 -4.72 -18.37 -6.50
CA VAL A 86 -3.62 -18.46 -5.52
C VAL A 86 -2.27 -18.43 -6.22
N GLU A 87 -2.07 -19.21 -7.28
CA GLU A 87 -0.80 -19.24 -8.03
C GLU A 87 -0.51 -17.90 -8.70
N ALA A 88 -1.48 -17.33 -9.41
CA ALA A 88 -1.34 -16.04 -10.08
C ALA A 88 -1.00 -14.90 -9.10
N SER A 89 -1.52 -14.95 -7.87
CA SER A 89 -1.25 -13.92 -6.86
C SER A 89 0.20 -13.85 -6.40
N LYS A 90 1.02 -14.88 -6.65
CA LYS A 90 2.44 -14.87 -6.29
C LYS A 90 3.25 -13.82 -7.06
N GLU A 91 2.76 -13.43 -8.24
CA GLU A 91 3.35 -12.40 -9.10
C GLU A 91 3.06 -10.97 -8.61
N GLN A 92 2.28 -10.81 -7.54
CA GLN A 92 2.01 -9.49 -6.96
C GLN A 92 3.31 -8.87 -6.41
N PRO A 93 3.49 -7.55 -6.57
CA PRO A 93 4.71 -6.89 -6.16
C PRO A 93 4.81 -6.82 -4.62
N ALA A 94 6.03 -6.67 -4.10
CA ALA A 94 6.29 -6.74 -2.66
C ALA A 94 5.50 -5.70 -1.85
N GLU A 95 5.17 -4.54 -2.41
CA GLU A 95 4.29 -3.57 -1.75
C GLU A 95 2.88 -4.11 -1.47
N MET A 96 2.34 -4.97 -2.34
CA MET A 96 1.03 -5.59 -2.13
C MET A 96 1.10 -6.69 -1.08
N VAL A 97 2.19 -7.46 -1.08
CA VAL A 97 2.46 -8.44 -0.03
C VAL A 97 2.53 -7.75 1.34
N LEU A 98 3.34 -6.68 1.48
CA LEU A 98 3.45 -5.91 2.73
C LEU A 98 2.12 -5.27 3.14
N THR A 99 1.36 -4.76 2.18
CA THR A 99 0.00 -4.23 2.41
C THR A 99 -0.89 -5.30 3.01
N GLY A 100 -0.92 -6.51 2.42
CA GLY A 100 -1.78 -7.60 2.84
C GLY A 100 -1.50 -8.14 4.24
N LEU A 101 -0.30 -7.89 4.78
CA LEU A 101 0.03 -8.23 6.17
C LEU A 101 -0.84 -7.49 7.20
N GLY A 102 -1.53 -6.41 6.79
CA GLY A 102 -2.48 -5.69 7.62
C GLY A 102 -1.82 -5.00 8.82
N ILE A 103 -0.61 -4.49 8.64
CA ILE A 103 0.11 -3.73 9.67
C ILE A 103 -0.65 -2.41 9.89
N ARG A 104 -0.91 -2.07 11.16
CA ARG A 104 -1.67 -0.87 11.50
C ARG A 104 -1.00 0.39 10.92
N TYR A 105 -1.80 1.27 10.33
CA TYR A 105 -1.37 2.48 9.62
C TYR A 105 -0.52 2.24 8.35
N VAL A 106 -0.29 0.99 7.94
CA VAL A 106 0.47 0.65 6.72
C VAL A 106 -0.51 0.17 5.64
N GLY A 107 -1.07 1.10 4.87
CA GLY A 107 -1.82 0.78 3.65
C GLY A 107 -0.93 0.75 2.42
N ASN A 108 -1.54 0.55 1.23
CA ASN A 108 -0.83 0.42 -0.06
C ASN A 108 0.20 1.52 -0.30
N VAL A 109 -0.17 2.76 0.02
CA VAL A 109 0.69 3.92 -0.09
C VAL A 109 1.92 3.68 0.79
N VAL A 110 1.73 3.59 2.11
CA VAL A 110 2.80 3.38 3.13
C VAL A 110 3.69 2.17 2.82
N ALA A 111 3.09 1.03 2.49
CA ALA A 111 3.81 -0.17 2.14
C ALA A 111 4.76 0.05 0.96
N LYS A 112 4.29 0.71 -0.10
CA LYS A 112 5.09 1.02 -1.30
C LYS A 112 6.31 1.84 -0.97
N LEU A 113 6.20 2.92 -0.18
CA LEU A 113 7.38 3.72 0.18
C LEU A 113 8.36 2.93 1.04
N LEU A 114 7.87 2.17 2.02
CA LEU A 114 8.74 1.38 2.89
C LEU A 114 9.59 0.42 2.06
N VAL A 115 8.97 -0.36 1.16
CA VAL A 115 9.73 -1.32 0.32
C VAL A 115 10.55 -0.63 -0.76
N LYS A 116 10.09 0.46 -1.37
CA LYS A 116 10.87 1.21 -2.38
C LYS A 116 12.08 1.91 -1.77
N THR A 117 11.99 2.38 -0.53
CA THR A 117 13.10 3.03 0.17
C THR A 117 14.10 2.00 0.70
N LEU A 118 13.60 0.91 1.30
CA LEU A 118 14.43 -0.05 2.03
C LEU A 118 14.84 -1.28 1.19
N GLY A 119 14.19 -1.51 0.05
CA GLY A 119 14.51 -2.52 -0.96
C GLY A 119 13.86 -3.88 -0.76
N SER A 120 13.36 -4.21 0.43
CA SER A 120 12.63 -5.46 0.65
C SER A 120 11.78 -5.43 1.91
N ILE A 121 10.81 -6.33 2.01
CA ILE A 121 10.00 -6.52 3.23
C ILE A 121 10.89 -6.87 4.43
N ASP A 122 11.94 -7.67 4.20
CA ASP A 122 12.91 -8.01 5.24
C ASP A 122 13.72 -6.80 5.72
N ALA A 123 14.07 -5.89 4.81
CA ALA A 123 14.74 -4.64 5.17
C ALA A 123 13.81 -3.73 6.00
N VAL A 124 12.51 -3.67 5.67
CA VAL A 124 11.51 -2.97 6.49
C VAL A 124 11.47 -3.52 7.91
N GLY A 125 11.50 -4.84 8.08
CA GLY A 125 11.49 -5.47 9.41
C GLY A 125 12.78 -5.26 10.21
N LYS A 126 13.92 -5.09 9.55
CA LYS A 126 15.25 -4.92 10.17
C LYS A 126 15.60 -3.46 10.44
N ALA A 127 14.96 -2.51 9.76
CA ALA A 127 15.23 -1.08 9.92
C ALA A 127 15.10 -0.63 11.38
N SER A 128 16.02 0.23 11.78
CA SER A 128 15.98 0.94 13.06
C SER A 128 14.88 2.00 13.06
N ASP A 129 14.47 2.43 14.25
CA ASP A 129 13.45 3.47 14.41
C ASP A 129 13.89 4.76 13.70
N LYS A 130 15.17 5.13 13.83
CA LYS A 130 15.77 6.28 13.15
C LYS A 130 15.73 6.17 11.63
N GLU A 131 15.99 4.98 11.07
CA GLU A 131 15.92 4.78 9.62
C GLU A 131 14.48 4.89 9.10
N LEU A 132 13.50 4.37 9.85
CA LEU A 132 12.09 4.49 9.49
C LEU A 132 11.58 5.93 9.63
N GLU A 133 11.95 6.64 10.70
CA GLU A 133 11.55 8.04 10.93
C GLU A 133 12.20 9.02 9.93
N ALA A 134 13.36 8.66 9.37
CA ALA A 134 14.00 9.45 8.31
C ALA A 134 13.22 9.42 6.99
N ILE A 135 12.28 8.47 6.83
CA ILE A 135 11.45 8.37 5.63
C ILE A 135 10.30 9.36 5.73
N GLU A 136 10.29 10.37 4.88
CA GLU A 136 9.25 11.41 4.91
C GLU A 136 7.84 10.80 4.69
N GLY A 137 6.95 11.10 5.65
CA GLY A 137 5.59 10.55 5.73
C GLY A 137 5.45 9.29 6.58
N VAL A 138 6.55 8.77 7.13
CA VAL A 138 6.55 7.73 8.15
C VAL A 138 6.64 8.39 9.53
N GLY A 139 5.50 8.53 10.20
CA GLY A 139 5.44 9.08 11.55
C GLY A 139 5.64 8.03 12.66
N PRO A 140 5.80 8.46 13.93
CA PRO A 140 6.07 7.57 15.06
C PRO A 140 5.07 6.42 15.25
N GLN A 141 3.80 6.63 14.90
CA GLN A 141 2.77 5.59 14.99
C GLN A 141 2.97 4.47 13.97
N ILE A 142 3.45 4.80 12.76
CA ILE A 142 3.78 3.81 11.73
C ILE A 142 5.02 3.03 12.17
N VAL A 143 6.06 3.72 12.63
CA VAL A 143 7.29 3.12 13.16
C VAL A 143 6.95 2.10 14.25
N LYS A 144 6.21 2.53 15.28
CA LYS A 144 5.77 1.65 16.37
C LYS A 144 5.00 0.43 15.85
N SER A 145 4.07 0.63 14.91
CA SER A 145 3.23 -0.45 14.37
C SER A 145 4.05 -1.47 13.57
N VAL A 146 5.01 -1.00 12.76
CA VAL A 146 5.96 -1.84 12.02
C VAL A 146 6.81 -2.65 13.00
N LYS A 147 7.47 -1.99 13.97
CA LYS A 147 8.35 -2.66 14.93
C LYS A 147 7.61 -3.72 15.73
N VAL A 148 6.42 -3.40 16.25
CA VAL A 148 5.60 -4.35 17.01
C VAL A 148 5.20 -5.55 16.14
N TRP A 149 4.82 -5.32 14.88
CA TRP A 149 4.39 -6.40 13.99
C TRP A 149 5.56 -7.35 13.65
N PHE A 150 6.73 -6.82 13.28
CA PHE A 150 7.90 -7.64 12.92
C PHE A 150 8.62 -8.28 14.12
N ALA A 151 8.43 -7.75 15.33
CA ALA A 151 8.91 -8.37 16.56
C ALA A 151 8.10 -9.64 16.95
N ASN A 152 6.87 -9.77 16.47
CA ASN A 152 6.00 -10.90 16.83
C ASN A 152 6.43 -12.21 16.13
N PRO A 153 6.79 -13.28 16.88
CA PRO A 153 7.21 -14.55 16.29
C PRO A 153 6.15 -15.22 15.41
N ARG A 154 4.86 -15.01 15.67
CA ARG A 154 3.78 -15.57 14.83
C ARG A 154 3.76 -14.92 13.45
N ASN A 155 3.99 -13.61 13.38
CA ASN A 155 4.05 -12.88 12.12
C ASN A 155 5.28 -13.28 11.30
N ARG A 156 6.42 -13.55 11.96
CA ARG A 156 7.61 -14.08 11.27
C ARG A 156 7.33 -15.42 10.60
N LYS A 157 6.62 -16.33 11.27
CA LYS A 157 6.20 -17.61 10.66
C LYS A 157 5.31 -17.41 9.43
N VAL A 158 4.44 -16.39 9.43
CA VAL A 158 3.66 -16.04 8.24
C VAL A 158 4.58 -15.61 7.10
N LEU A 159 5.54 -14.72 7.35
CA LEU A 159 6.52 -14.30 6.34
C LEU A 159 7.30 -15.50 5.77
N ASP A 160 7.71 -16.45 6.62
CA ASP A 160 8.47 -17.62 6.18
C ASP A 160 7.64 -18.50 5.24
N LYS A 161 6.35 -18.71 5.53
CA LYS A 161 5.44 -19.43 4.64
C LYS A 161 5.23 -18.71 3.32
N LEU A 162 4.99 -17.40 3.36
CA LEU A 162 4.80 -16.59 2.15
C LEU A 162 6.07 -16.61 1.27
N ARG A 163 7.24 -16.52 1.89
CA ARG A 163 8.52 -16.62 1.18
C ARG A 163 8.72 -18.01 0.58
N ALA A 164 8.44 -19.08 1.35
CA ALA A 164 8.54 -20.45 0.86
C ALA A 164 7.56 -20.74 -0.29
N ALA A 165 6.43 -20.03 -0.33
CA ALA A 165 5.46 -20.10 -1.42
C ALA A 165 5.89 -19.36 -2.70
N GLY A 166 6.98 -18.57 -2.65
CA GLY A 166 7.53 -17.86 -3.80
C GLY A 166 7.00 -16.45 -4.03
N LEU A 167 6.38 -15.81 -3.03
CA LEU A 167 5.91 -14.43 -3.16
C LEU A 167 7.09 -13.45 -3.31
N GLY A 168 6.87 -12.38 -4.09
CA GLY A 168 7.83 -11.29 -4.26
C GLY A 168 8.08 -10.52 -2.96
N PHE A 169 9.33 -10.50 -2.49
CA PHE A 169 9.74 -9.79 -1.26
C PHE A 169 10.69 -8.62 -1.52
N GLU A 170 11.28 -8.57 -2.71
CA GLU A 170 12.32 -7.62 -3.08
C GLU A 170 11.82 -6.63 -4.12
N VAL A 171 12.35 -5.41 -4.06
CA VAL A 171 12.07 -4.33 -5.02
C VAL A 171 13.36 -3.56 -5.24
N GLU A 172 13.59 -3.10 -6.46
CA GLU A 172 14.67 -2.15 -6.70
C GLU A 172 14.48 -0.89 -5.84
N LYS A 173 15.54 -0.53 -5.11
CA LYS A 173 15.55 0.68 -4.28
C LYS A 173 15.41 1.89 -5.18
N GLN A 174 14.47 2.76 -4.83
CA GLN A 174 14.26 4.01 -5.52
C GLN A 174 14.58 5.16 -4.56
N ALA A 175 15.75 5.78 -4.75
CA ALA A 175 16.16 6.92 -3.95
C ALA A 175 15.19 8.10 -4.14
N GLY A 176 14.83 8.76 -3.04
CA GLY A 176 13.97 9.95 -3.07
C GLY A 176 12.45 9.67 -3.17
N ALA A 177 12.00 8.43 -3.02
CA ALA A 177 10.56 8.19 -2.79
C ALA A 177 10.14 8.86 -1.47
N THR A 178 9.02 9.60 -1.45
CA THR A 178 8.44 10.17 -0.21
C THR A 178 6.90 10.04 -0.23
N PHE A 179 6.21 10.62 0.76
CA PHE A 179 4.74 10.67 0.79
C PHE A 179 4.17 12.08 0.80
N ALA A 180 4.91 13.07 0.31
CA ALA A 180 4.43 14.44 0.24
C ALA A 180 3.04 14.57 -0.44
N LEU A 181 2.67 13.62 -1.32
CA LEU A 181 1.40 13.60 -2.05
C LEU A 181 0.48 12.43 -1.63
N ALA A 182 0.76 11.73 -0.52
CA ALA A 182 -0.02 10.58 -0.08
C ALA A 182 -1.52 10.87 0.01
N GLY A 183 -2.32 10.04 -0.67
CA GLY A 183 -3.78 10.15 -0.68
C GLY A 183 -4.34 11.31 -1.51
N LYS A 184 -3.47 12.10 -2.16
CA LYS A 184 -3.89 13.22 -3.02
C LYS A 184 -4.23 12.75 -4.41
N THR A 185 -5.40 13.14 -4.91
CA THR A 185 -5.78 12.93 -6.31
C THR A 185 -5.41 14.17 -7.12
N ILE A 186 -4.47 14.02 -8.04
CA ILE A 186 -3.89 15.14 -8.80
C ILE A 186 -4.24 14.96 -10.27
N VAL A 187 -4.66 16.05 -10.92
CA VAL A 187 -4.89 16.05 -12.37
C VAL A 187 -3.83 16.93 -13.02
N ILE A 188 -3.21 16.42 -14.08
CA ILE A 188 -2.25 17.19 -14.89
C ILE A 188 -2.98 17.73 -16.14
N THR A 189 -2.78 19.00 -16.44
CA THR A 189 -3.28 19.62 -17.67
C THR A 189 -2.28 20.61 -18.25
N GLY A 190 -2.41 20.90 -19.55
CA GLY A 190 -1.46 21.74 -20.28
C GLY A 190 -0.17 21.03 -20.63
N THR A 191 0.81 21.84 -21.04
CA THR A 191 2.20 21.46 -21.36
C THR A 191 3.09 21.86 -20.19
N LEU A 192 3.70 20.87 -19.55
CA LEU A 192 4.72 21.06 -18.52
C LEU A 192 6.10 21.00 -19.18
N SER A 193 7.14 21.45 -18.48
CA SER A 193 8.53 21.26 -18.93
C SER A 193 8.96 19.79 -18.89
N MET A 194 8.37 19.00 -18.00
CA MET A 194 8.47 17.54 -18.02
C MET A 194 7.36 16.88 -18.85
N SER A 195 7.60 15.67 -19.33
CA SER A 195 6.56 14.86 -19.98
C SER A 195 5.44 14.50 -19.01
N ARG A 196 4.26 14.19 -19.55
CA ARG A 196 3.13 13.72 -18.74
C ARG A 196 3.42 12.39 -18.02
N SER A 197 4.27 11.54 -18.60
CA SER A 197 4.68 10.29 -17.95
C SER A 197 5.54 10.60 -16.73
N GLU A 198 6.55 11.45 -16.89
CA GLU A 198 7.42 11.86 -15.78
C GLU A 198 6.64 12.55 -14.66
N ALA A 199 5.69 13.43 -15.00
CA ALA A 199 4.84 14.06 -14.00
C ALA A 199 3.96 13.06 -13.25
N LYS A 200 3.42 12.07 -13.97
CA LYS A 200 2.63 10.99 -13.37
C LYS A 200 3.49 10.13 -12.45
N GLU A 201 4.67 9.72 -12.91
CA GLU A 201 5.63 8.95 -12.13
C GLU A 201 6.09 9.73 -10.90
N LEU A 202 6.38 11.02 -11.03
CA LEU A 202 6.73 11.88 -9.90
C LEU A 202 5.60 11.93 -8.86
N ILE A 203 4.35 12.09 -9.30
CA ILE A 203 3.19 12.08 -8.40
C ILE A 203 3.04 10.73 -7.69
N GLU A 204 3.13 9.63 -8.45
CA GLU A 204 2.95 8.27 -7.96
C GLU A 204 4.11 7.78 -7.09
N LEU A 205 5.33 8.28 -7.34
CA LEU A 205 6.52 8.07 -6.52
C LEU A 205 6.35 8.71 -5.14
N HIS A 206 5.62 9.82 -5.08
CA HIS A 206 5.38 10.57 -3.84
C HIS A 206 4.02 10.24 -3.18
N GLY A 207 3.40 9.12 -3.57
CA GLY A 207 2.16 8.58 -2.98
C GLY A 207 0.86 9.22 -3.47
N GLY A 208 0.93 10.12 -4.43
CA GLY A 208 -0.25 10.72 -5.06
C GLY A 208 -0.84 9.84 -6.16
N LYS A 209 -2.08 10.16 -6.54
CA LYS A 209 -2.81 9.51 -7.62
C LYS A 209 -2.99 10.49 -8.78
N ALA A 210 -2.26 10.28 -9.87
CA ALA A 210 -2.47 11.05 -11.09
C ALA A 210 -3.72 10.54 -11.83
N THR A 211 -4.67 11.43 -12.13
CA THR A 211 -5.90 11.08 -12.88
C THR A 211 -6.09 11.99 -14.09
N GLY A 212 -6.81 11.48 -15.11
CA GLY A 212 -7.03 12.19 -16.36
C GLY A 212 -8.16 13.22 -16.33
N SER A 213 -9.04 13.17 -15.33
CA SER A 213 -10.30 13.94 -15.29
C SER A 213 -10.46 14.71 -13.98
N VAL A 214 -10.85 15.98 -14.10
CA VAL A 214 -11.16 16.82 -12.95
C VAL A 214 -12.53 16.43 -12.40
N SER A 215 -12.58 16.11 -11.11
CA SER A 215 -13.78 15.74 -10.36
C SER A 215 -13.79 16.40 -8.99
N LYS A 216 -14.89 16.29 -8.23
CA LYS A 216 -14.95 16.75 -6.83
C LYS A 216 -13.96 16.04 -5.90
N LYS A 217 -13.40 14.90 -6.32
CA LYS A 217 -12.40 14.14 -5.57
C LYS A 217 -10.96 14.58 -5.87
N THR A 218 -10.76 15.49 -6.82
CA THR A 218 -9.44 16.00 -7.18
C THR A 218 -8.99 17.01 -6.11
N ASP A 219 -7.86 16.74 -5.46
CA ASP A 219 -7.25 17.63 -4.48
C ASP A 219 -6.64 18.86 -5.15
N PHE A 220 -5.83 18.67 -6.20
CA PHE A 220 -5.18 19.77 -6.92
C PHE A 220 -5.10 19.51 -8.43
N LEU A 221 -5.10 20.58 -9.22
CA LEU A 221 -4.80 20.56 -10.64
C LEU A 221 -3.38 21.11 -10.86
N VAL A 222 -2.48 20.33 -11.43
CA VAL A 222 -1.19 20.83 -11.93
C VAL A 222 -1.39 21.34 -13.35
N ALA A 223 -1.24 22.64 -13.55
CA ALA A 223 -1.51 23.32 -14.81
C ALA A 223 -0.21 23.88 -15.41
N GLY A 224 0.12 23.41 -16.60
CA GLY A 224 1.14 24.01 -17.46
C GLY A 224 0.55 24.98 -18.49
N GLU A 225 1.34 25.33 -19.49
CA GLU A 225 0.88 26.16 -20.60
C GLU A 225 -0.33 25.53 -21.32
N SER A 226 -1.25 26.33 -21.82
CA SER A 226 -2.43 25.84 -22.56
C SER A 226 -3.34 24.85 -21.79
N ALA A 227 -3.52 25.06 -20.48
CA ALA A 227 -4.30 24.20 -19.58
C ALA A 227 -5.81 24.02 -19.90
N GLY A 228 -6.36 24.80 -20.84
CA GLY A 228 -7.62 24.53 -21.55
C GLY A 228 -8.86 24.28 -20.69
N SER A 229 -9.71 23.33 -21.12
CA SER A 229 -11.03 23.06 -20.54
C SER A 229 -11.00 22.46 -19.13
N LYS A 230 -9.91 21.78 -18.74
CA LYS A 230 -9.73 21.22 -17.38
C LYS A 230 -9.46 22.32 -16.35
N LEU A 231 -8.72 23.38 -16.73
CA LEU A 231 -8.49 24.55 -15.88
C LEU A 231 -9.81 25.24 -15.53
N ALA A 232 -10.67 25.47 -16.52
CA ALA A 232 -11.98 26.07 -16.32
C ALA A 232 -12.86 25.21 -15.39
N LYS A 233 -12.84 23.89 -15.57
CA LYS A 233 -13.59 22.96 -14.71
C LYS A 233 -13.07 22.96 -13.26
N ALA A 234 -11.76 23.01 -13.05
CA ALA A 234 -11.16 23.09 -11.72
C ALA A 234 -11.55 24.39 -11.00
N LYS A 235 -11.47 25.54 -11.68
CA LYS A 235 -11.94 26.83 -11.15
C LYS A 235 -13.40 26.78 -10.72
N LYS A 236 -14.28 26.23 -11.56
CA LYS A 236 -15.72 26.09 -11.26
C LYS A 236 -16.00 25.22 -10.03
N LEU A 237 -15.16 24.21 -9.79
CA LEU A 237 -15.29 23.30 -8.65
C LEU A 237 -14.51 23.76 -7.41
N GLY A 238 -13.84 24.91 -7.46
CA GLY A 238 -13.04 25.44 -6.35
C GLY A 238 -11.78 24.62 -6.05
N ILE A 239 -11.27 23.87 -7.02
CA ILE A 239 -10.10 23.01 -6.83
C ILE A 239 -8.81 23.85 -6.96
N PRO A 240 -7.88 23.79 -5.98
CA PRO A 240 -6.59 24.46 -6.05
C PRO A 240 -5.81 24.15 -7.32
N ILE A 241 -5.16 25.17 -7.89
CA ILE A 241 -4.36 25.07 -9.10
C ILE A 241 -2.90 25.33 -8.72
N LEU A 242 -2.02 24.40 -9.11
CA LEU A 242 -0.58 24.44 -8.89
C LEU A 242 0.13 24.47 -10.24
N ASP A 243 1.30 25.07 -10.28
CA ASP A 243 2.22 24.94 -11.40
C ASP A 243 3.20 23.77 -11.16
N GLU A 244 4.01 23.48 -12.18
CA GLU A 244 5.02 22.41 -12.09
C GLU A 244 6.05 22.67 -10.98
N TYR A 245 6.42 23.94 -10.78
CA TYR A 245 7.39 24.32 -9.76
C TYR A 245 6.86 24.04 -8.36
N SER A 246 5.59 24.35 -8.10
CA SER A 246 4.92 24.06 -6.82
C SER A 246 4.83 22.57 -6.58
N LEU A 247 4.53 21.77 -7.61
CA LEU A 247 4.56 20.30 -7.52
C LEU A 247 5.96 19.82 -7.10
N LYS A 248 7.01 20.26 -7.80
CA LYS A 248 8.41 19.90 -7.49
C LYS A 248 8.80 20.31 -6.07
N LYS A 249 8.37 21.49 -5.62
CA LYS A 249 8.63 21.98 -4.26
C LYS A 249 7.93 21.13 -3.20
N MET A 250 6.68 20.73 -3.45
CA MET A 250 5.93 19.87 -2.52
C MET A 250 6.60 18.52 -2.33
N VAL A 251 7.14 17.93 -3.40
CA VAL A 251 7.82 16.62 -3.36
C VAL A 251 9.31 16.71 -3.03
N GLY A 252 9.80 17.87 -2.56
CA GLY A 252 11.20 18.04 -2.19
C GLY A 252 12.20 17.97 -3.36
N ALA A 253 11.74 18.03 -4.61
CA ALA A 253 12.56 17.98 -5.82
C ALA A 253 13.22 19.32 -6.20
N VAL A 254 13.09 20.36 -5.34
CA VAL A 254 13.81 21.63 -5.46
C VAL A 254 14.66 21.79 -4.21
N ALA A 255 15.99 21.88 -4.37
CA ALA A 255 16.88 22.20 -3.27
C ALA A 255 16.44 23.54 -2.63
N PRO A 256 16.48 23.69 -1.29
CA PRO A 256 16.27 25.00 -0.68
C PRO A 256 17.27 25.98 -1.30
N PRO A 257 16.87 27.24 -1.62
CA PRO A 257 17.82 28.22 -2.11
C PRO A 257 18.94 28.35 -1.08
N THR A 258 20.16 28.04 -1.50
CA THR A 258 21.35 28.32 -0.71
C THR A 258 21.38 29.82 -0.46
N LYS A 259 21.32 30.24 0.80
CA LYS A 259 21.52 31.65 1.15
C LYS A 259 22.87 32.07 0.56
N PRO A 260 22.95 33.16 -0.22
CA PRO A 260 24.25 33.69 -0.59
C PRO A 260 24.97 34.10 0.69
N GLU A 261 26.15 33.51 0.91
CA GLU A 261 27.06 33.90 1.98
C GLU A 261 27.29 35.41 1.91
N GLY A 262 27.14 36.05 3.06
CA GLY A 262 27.31 37.49 3.21
C GLY A 262 28.66 37.93 2.69
N ARG A 263 28.63 38.84 1.72
CA ARG A 263 29.79 39.65 1.36
C ARG A 263 29.97 40.68 2.46
N ILE A 264 30.85 40.39 3.41
CA ILE A 264 31.40 41.38 4.34
C ILE A 264 32.39 42.23 3.52
N LEU A 265 32.08 43.52 3.37
CA LEU A 265 33.08 44.58 3.21
C LEU A 265 33.05 45.40 4.49
#